data_AF-A0A936KD51-F1
#
_entry.id   AF-A0A936KD51-F1
#
_cell.length_a   1.000
_cell.length_b   1.000
_cell.length_c   1.000
_cell.angle_alpha   90.00
_cell.angle_beta   90.00
_cell.angle_gamma   90.00
#
_symmetry.space_group_name_H-M   'P 1'
#
loop_
_entity.id
_entity.type
_entity.pdbx_description
1 polymer ?
#
loop_
_entity_poly.entity_id
_entity_poly.type
_entity_poly.pdbx_seq_one_letter_code
_entity_poly.pdbx_strand_id
1 'polypeptide(L)'
;MTAASTERQAIDLARRVGEAMFPLDTASKDTLGLELIACEPGRARMRMTVRPLHLNGHQICHGGFIFTLADSTFAYACNSRNHNTVANGCSIEFLRPAHAGDVLTAEGVEQVLNGRHGVYDIRVSNQKGQTVALFRGKSTQIAGTVVPVDPA
;
A
#
# COMPACT_ATOMS: atom_id res chain seq x y z
N MET A 1 7.31 -19.21 23.50
CA MET A 1 6.77 -19.16 22.12
C MET A 1 7.89 -19.50 21.14
N THR A 2 7.61 -20.31 20.12
CA THR A 2 8.57 -20.70 19.08
C THR A 2 8.66 -19.61 18.00
N ALA A 3 9.77 -19.49 17.26
CA ALA A 3 9.89 -18.52 16.17
C ALA A 3 8.72 -18.61 15.16
N ALA A 4 8.30 -19.83 14.81
CA ALA A 4 7.16 -20.09 13.93
C ALA A 4 5.80 -19.61 14.49
N SER A 5 5.64 -19.57 15.83
CA SER A 5 4.38 -19.06 16.43
C SER A 5 4.34 -17.54 16.37
N THR A 6 5.48 -16.89 16.56
CA THR A 6 5.61 -15.43 16.48
C THR A 6 5.40 -14.91 15.07
N GLU A 7 5.95 -15.59 14.05
CA GLU A 7 5.74 -15.24 12.65
C GLU A 7 4.26 -15.36 12.26
N ARG A 8 3.60 -16.45 12.64
CA ARG A 8 2.16 -16.64 12.38
C ARG A 8 1.30 -15.57 13.05
N GLN A 9 1.63 -15.18 14.28
CA GLN A 9 0.95 -14.09 14.99
C GLN A 9 1.13 -12.75 14.28
N ALA A 10 2.34 -12.45 13.78
CA ALA A 10 2.59 -11.23 13.04
C ALA A 10 1.80 -11.18 11.72
N ILE A 11 1.73 -12.30 11.00
CA ILE A 11 0.92 -12.42 9.77
C ILE A 11 -0.57 -12.19 10.07
N ASP A 12 -1.10 -12.82 11.12
CA ASP A 12 -2.51 -12.63 11.50
C ASP A 12 -2.81 -11.18 11.91
N LEU A 13 -1.90 -10.55 12.67
CA LEU A 13 -2.04 -9.15 13.05
C LEU A 13 -2.07 -8.22 11.83
N ALA A 14 -1.14 -8.39 10.88
CA ALA A 14 -1.09 -7.58 9.67
C ALA A 14 -2.35 -7.74 8.80
N ARG A 15 -2.85 -8.98 8.68
CA ARG A 15 -4.13 -9.25 8.01
C ARG A 15 -5.28 -8.49 8.67
N ARG A 16 -5.42 -8.58 10.00
CA ARG A 16 -6.45 -7.87 10.77
C ARG A 16 -6.35 -6.35 10.61
N VAL A 17 -5.14 -5.79 10.59
CA VAL A 17 -4.89 -4.37 10.32
C VAL A 17 -5.45 -3.98 8.95
N GLY A 18 -5.13 -4.74 7.90
CA GLY A 18 -5.64 -4.49 6.56
C GLY A 18 -7.17 -4.58 6.47
N GLU A 19 -7.75 -5.59 7.10
CA GLU A 19 -9.21 -5.78 7.18
C GLU A 19 -9.93 -4.68 7.96
N ALA A 20 -9.28 -4.08 8.95
CA ALA A 20 -9.84 -2.96 9.71
C ALA A 20 -9.75 -1.64 8.94
N MET A 21 -8.62 -1.38 8.28
CA MET A 21 -8.41 -0.12 7.53
C MET A 21 -9.25 -0.05 6.25
N PHE A 22 -9.27 -1.12 5.45
CA PHE A 22 -9.79 -1.07 4.08
C PHE A 22 -11.28 -0.70 3.96
N PRO A 23 -12.20 -1.20 4.82
CA PRO A 23 -13.60 -0.79 4.77
C PRO A 23 -13.82 0.72 5.02
N LEU A 24 -12.92 1.35 5.77
CA LEU A 24 -12.98 2.77 6.16
C LEU A 24 -12.28 3.70 5.14
N ASP A 25 -11.53 3.15 4.18
CA ASP A 25 -10.76 3.89 3.19
C ASP A 25 -11.59 4.21 1.94
N THR A 26 -12.47 5.22 2.04
CA THR A 26 -13.34 5.66 0.94
C THR A 26 -12.57 6.17 -0.29
N ALA A 27 -11.39 6.76 -0.09
CA ALA A 27 -10.56 7.26 -1.19
C ALA A 27 -10.06 6.10 -2.05
N SER A 28 -9.50 5.06 -1.42
CA SER A 28 -9.03 3.87 -2.14
C SER A 28 -10.18 3.04 -2.68
N LYS A 29 -11.10 2.62 -1.80
CA LYS A 29 -12.12 1.60 -2.09
C LYS A 29 -13.22 2.13 -2.99
N ASP A 30 -13.86 3.23 -2.61
CA ASP A 30 -15.09 3.70 -3.27
C ASP A 30 -14.79 4.66 -4.43
N THR A 31 -13.80 5.53 -4.27
CA THR A 31 -13.49 6.55 -5.28
C THR A 31 -12.68 5.96 -6.44
N LEU A 32 -11.59 5.25 -6.13
CA LEU A 32 -10.69 4.70 -7.15
C LEU A 32 -10.97 3.25 -7.52
N GLY A 33 -11.73 2.52 -6.70
CA GLY A 33 -11.97 1.10 -6.92
C GLY A 33 -10.69 0.27 -6.74
N LEU A 34 -9.84 0.66 -5.79
CA LEU A 34 -8.68 -0.14 -5.40
C LEU A 34 -9.15 -1.39 -4.66
N GLU A 35 -8.44 -2.50 -4.85
CA GLU A 35 -8.66 -3.74 -4.12
C GLU A 35 -7.44 -4.05 -3.26
N LEU A 36 -7.62 -4.29 -1.96
CA LEU A 36 -6.58 -4.82 -1.08
C LEU A 36 -6.44 -6.33 -1.35
N ILE A 37 -5.24 -6.75 -1.77
CA ILE A 37 -4.95 -8.15 -2.10
C ILE A 37 -4.30 -8.88 -0.93
N ALA A 38 -3.34 -8.22 -0.27
CA ALA A 38 -2.64 -8.77 0.87
C ALA A 38 -2.10 -7.66 1.78
N CYS A 39 -2.10 -7.92 3.08
CA CYS A 39 -1.41 -7.12 4.09
C CYS A 39 -0.63 -8.08 5.00
N GLU A 40 0.69 -7.91 5.03
CA GLU A 40 1.65 -8.77 5.73
C GLU A 40 2.63 -7.88 6.52
N PRO A 41 3.40 -8.40 7.49
CA PRO A 41 4.36 -7.59 8.25
C PRO A 41 5.36 -6.86 7.33
N GLY A 42 5.25 -5.52 7.27
CA GLY A 42 6.07 -4.65 6.44
C GLY A 42 5.76 -4.72 4.94
N ARG A 43 4.68 -5.38 4.51
CA ARG A 43 4.36 -5.56 3.09
C ARG A 43 2.87 -5.39 2.82
N ALA A 44 2.55 -4.88 1.64
CA ALA A 44 1.16 -4.85 1.19
C ALA A 44 1.10 -4.98 -0.33
N ARG A 45 -0.03 -5.47 -0.82
CA ARG A 45 -0.33 -5.55 -2.25
C ARG A 45 -1.74 -5.04 -2.51
N MET A 46 -1.86 -4.11 -3.44
CA MET A 46 -3.15 -3.61 -3.92
C MET A 46 -3.20 -3.64 -5.45
N ARG A 47 -4.42 -3.62 -6.01
CA ARG A 47 -4.62 -3.52 -7.45
C ARG A 47 -5.67 -2.48 -7.82
N MET A 48 -5.57 -1.99 -9.07
CA MET A 48 -6.52 -1.06 -9.68
C MET A 48 -6.71 -1.42 -11.15
N THR A 49 -7.96 -1.43 -11.62
CA THR A 49 -8.23 -1.42 -13.06
C THR A 49 -8.26 0.02 -13.57
N VAL A 50 -7.50 0.33 -14.61
CA VAL A 50 -7.53 1.66 -15.24
C VAL A 50 -8.83 1.80 -16.03
N ARG A 51 -9.68 2.75 -15.62
CA ARG A 51 -10.97 3.06 -16.24
C ARG A 51 -10.88 4.34 -17.07
N PRO A 52 -11.81 4.62 -18.00
CA PRO A 52 -11.83 5.88 -18.76
C PRO A 52 -11.78 7.13 -17.87
N LEU A 53 -12.41 7.10 -16.69
CA LEU A 53 -12.39 8.21 -15.73
C LEU A 53 -11.01 8.44 -15.08
N HIS A 54 -10.08 7.49 -15.21
CA HIS A 54 -8.70 7.61 -14.71
C HIS A 54 -7.74 8.23 -15.75
N LEU A 55 -8.19 8.51 -16.97
CA LEU A 55 -7.31 8.98 -18.04
C LEU A 55 -7.05 10.49 -17.95
N ASN A 56 -5.84 10.90 -18.33
CA ASN A 56 -5.46 12.30 -18.50
C ASN A 56 -5.68 12.77 -19.95
N GLY A 57 -5.26 14.01 -20.27
CA GLY A 57 -5.39 14.60 -21.62
C GLY A 57 -4.66 13.85 -22.75
N HIS A 58 -3.75 12.93 -22.42
CA HIS A 58 -3.05 12.07 -23.39
C HIS A 58 -3.68 10.67 -23.52
N GLN A 59 -4.87 10.44 -22.95
CA GLN A 59 -5.57 9.16 -22.98
C GLN A 59 -4.78 8.00 -22.33
N ILE A 60 -3.94 8.33 -21.34
CA ILE A 60 -3.24 7.38 -20.47
C ILE A 60 -3.64 7.63 -19.01
N CYS A 61 -3.44 6.65 -18.14
CA CYS A 61 -3.72 6.76 -16.71
C CYS A 61 -3.01 7.99 -16.13
N HIS A 62 -3.77 8.87 -15.48
CA HIS A 62 -3.24 10.06 -14.85
C HIS A 62 -2.24 9.67 -13.75
N GLY A 63 -1.06 10.29 -13.75
CA GLY A 63 0.00 9.97 -12.80
C GLY A 63 -0.45 10.09 -11.34
N GLY A 64 -1.36 11.01 -11.04
CA GLY A 64 -2.00 11.13 -9.72
C GLY A 64 -2.74 9.86 -9.26
N PHE A 65 -3.42 9.12 -10.14
CA PHE A 65 -4.09 7.87 -9.74
C PHE A 65 -3.10 6.72 -9.54
N ILE A 66 -2.02 6.68 -10.32
CA ILE A 66 -0.90 5.74 -10.11
C ILE A 66 -0.21 6.05 -8.77
N PHE A 67 -0.01 7.33 -8.47
CA PHE A 67 0.51 7.78 -7.18
C PHE A 67 -0.39 7.34 -6.05
N THR A 68 -1.71 7.58 -6.12
CA THR A 68 -2.63 7.16 -5.05
C THR A 68 -2.64 5.64 -4.87
N LEU A 69 -2.59 4.83 -5.94
CA LEU A 69 -2.43 3.38 -5.82
C LEU A 69 -1.15 3.01 -5.04
N ALA A 70 -0.02 3.68 -5.35
CA ALA A 70 1.25 3.43 -4.69
C ALA A 70 1.24 3.88 -3.21
N ASP A 71 0.72 5.08 -2.94
CA ASP A 71 0.63 5.68 -1.61
C ASP A 71 -0.34 4.90 -0.70
N SER A 72 -1.49 4.49 -1.22
CA SER A 72 -2.39 3.59 -0.49
C SER A 72 -1.68 2.29 -0.13
N THR A 73 -1.00 1.63 -1.09
CA THR A 73 -0.24 0.40 -0.83
C THR A 73 0.82 0.62 0.25
N PHE A 74 1.53 1.74 0.20
CA PHE A 74 2.47 2.16 1.23
C PHE A 74 1.81 2.31 2.61
N ALA A 75 0.63 2.94 2.70
CA ALA A 75 -0.10 3.11 3.94
C ALA A 75 -0.41 1.77 4.62
N TYR A 76 -0.88 0.77 3.87
CA TYR A 76 -1.12 -0.58 4.42
C TYR A 76 0.19 -1.27 4.85
N ALA A 77 1.25 -1.16 4.04
CA ALA A 77 2.54 -1.75 4.38
C ALA A 77 3.12 -1.17 5.67
N CYS A 78 3.06 0.15 5.86
CA CYS A 78 3.65 0.80 7.03
C CYS A 78 2.80 0.73 8.31
N ASN A 79 1.48 0.52 8.19
CA ASN A 79 0.61 0.28 9.33
C ASN A 79 0.51 -1.21 9.71
N SER A 80 1.00 -2.13 8.87
CA SER A 80 0.88 -3.59 9.03
C SER A 80 1.33 -4.17 10.38
N ARG A 81 2.14 -3.44 11.15
CA ARG A 81 2.57 -3.83 12.51
C ARG A 81 1.69 -3.24 13.62
N ASN A 82 0.50 -2.78 13.28
CA ASN A 82 -0.52 -2.23 14.17
C ASN A 82 -0.15 -0.93 14.89
N HIS A 83 0.92 -0.24 14.48
CA HIS A 83 1.20 1.11 14.96
C HIS A 83 0.63 2.11 13.97
N ASN A 84 -0.15 3.08 14.46
CA ASN A 84 -0.65 4.16 13.60
C ASN A 84 0.53 4.88 12.97
N THR A 85 0.56 4.89 11.65
CA THR A 85 1.71 5.35 10.88
C THR A 85 1.24 6.19 9.71
N VAL A 86 1.87 7.35 9.53
CA VAL A 86 1.53 8.31 8.49
C VAL A 86 2.71 8.57 7.56
N ALA A 87 2.42 8.91 6.31
CA ALA A 87 3.40 9.39 5.35
C ALA A 87 3.95 10.76 5.81
N ASN A 88 5.27 10.94 5.80
CA ASN A 88 5.90 12.24 6.04
C ASN A 88 6.72 12.74 4.83
N GLY A 89 6.83 11.93 3.79
CA GLY A 89 7.47 12.30 2.53
C GLY A 89 7.52 11.11 1.56
N CYS A 90 7.56 11.39 0.27
CA CYS A 90 7.71 10.35 -0.75
C CYS A 90 8.34 10.91 -2.05
N SER A 91 8.80 10.00 -2.91
CA SER A 91 9.10 10.27 -4.31
C SER A 91 8.46 9.20 -5.19
N ILE A 92 8.16 9.54 -6.44
CA ILE A 92 7.67 8.60 -7.44
C ILE A 92 8.33 8.86 -8.80
N GLU A 93 8.72 7.80 -9.47
CA GLU A 93 9.24 7.81 -10.83
C GLU A 93 8.28 7.07 -11.75
N PHE A 94 7.76 7.76 -12.78
CA PHE A 94 6.89 7.17 -13.81
C PHE A 94 7.74 6.66 -14.97
N LEU A 95 7.75 5.34 -15.17
CA LEU A 95 8.63 4.67 -16.14
C LEU A 95 7.91 4.27 -17.43
N ARG A 96 6.60 4.04 -17.35
CA ARG A 96 5.80 3.57 -18.50
C ARG A 96 4.35 4.08 -18.40
N PRO A 97 3.71 4.45 -19.52
CA PRO A 97 2.28 4.74 -19.52
C PRO A 97 1.45 3.48 -19.22
N ALA A 98 0.29 3.69 -18.57
CA ALA A 98 -0.77 2.70 -18.43
C ALA A 98 -2.02 3.18 -19.18
N HIS A 99 -2.79 2.28 -19.75
CA HIS A 99 -3.94 2.59 -20.60
C HIS A 99 -5.23 2.06 -19.99
N ALA A 100 -6.38 2.55 -20.47
CA ALA A 100 -7.67 1.99 -20.08
C ALA A 100 -7.71 0.47 -20.33
N GLY A 101 -8.22 -0.28 -19.37
CA GLY A 101 -8.23 -1.73 -19.36
C GLY A 101 -6.98 -2.39 -18.78
N ASP A 102 -5.88 -1.64 -18.56
CA ASP A 102 -4.74 -2.20 -17.82
C ASP A 102 -5.13 -2.47 -16.36
N VAL A 103 -4.58 -3.54 -15.81
CA VAL A 103 -4.68 -3.87 -14.38
C VAL A 103 -3.33 -3.58 -13.76
N LEU A 104 -3.29 -2.53 -12.94
CA LEU A 104 -2.10 -2.14 -12.20
C LEU A 104 -2.09 -2.84 -10.85
N THR A 105 -0.95 -3.44 -10.50
CA THR A 105 -0.67 -4.03 -9.20
C THR A 105 0.48 -3.28 -8.56
N ALA A 106 0.26 -2.78 -7.35
CA ALA A 106 1.30 -2.19 -6.51
C ALA A 106 1.71 -3.18 -5.42
N GLU A 107 3.01 -3.41 -5.28
CA GLU A 107 3.61 -4.25 -4.23
C GLU A 107 4.57 -3.39 -3.41
N GLY A 108 4.25 -3.21 -2.13
CA GLY A 108 5.04 -2.44 -1.17
C GLY A 108 5.85 -3.35 -0.25
N VAL A 109 7.11 -3.00 -0.03
CA VAL A 109 8.03 -3.72 0.87
C VAL A 109 8.82 -2.73 1.72
N GLU A 110 8.80 -2.94 3.03
CA GLU A 110 9.66 -2.24 3.97
C GLU A 110 11.14 -2.49 3.67
N GLN A 111 11.91 -1.42 3.58
CA GLN A 111 13.36 -1.46 3.43
C GLN A 111 14.05 -1.23 4.77
N VAL A 112 13.53 -0.31 5.57
CA VAL A 112 14.09 0.07 6.87
C VAL A 112 12.96 0.39 7.83
N LEU A 113 13.09 -0.08 9.07
CA LEU A 113 12.31 0.37 10.22
C LEU A 113 13.27 0.68 11.36
N ASN A 114 13.31 1.93 11.81
CA ASN A 114 14.17 2.37 12.90
C ASN A 114 13.37 3.26 13.87
N GLY A 115 13.03 2.68 15.03
CA GLY A 115 12.14 3.32 16.00
C GLY A 115 10.80 3.69 15.36
N ARG A 116 10.46 4.98 15.39
CA ARG A 116 9.21 5.51 14.83
C ARG A 116 9.25 5.77 13.33
N HIS A 117 10.38 5.58 12.64
CA HIS A 117 10.53 5.97 11.23
C HIS A 117 10.75 4.75 10.34
N GLY A 118 10.13 4.75 9.16
CA GLY A 118 10.32 3.68 8.18
C GLY A 118 10.47 4.17 6.75
N VAL A 119 11.09 3.34 5.91
CA VAL A 119 11.24 3.55 4.47
C VAL A 119 10.73 2.33 3.73
N TYR A 120 9.91 2.56 2.71
CA TYR A 120 9.20 1.53 1.97
C TYR A 120 9.32 1.79 0.48
N ASP A 121 9.58 0.72 -0.28
CA ASP A 121 9.64 0.76 -1.72
C ASP A 121 8.40 0.06 -2.29
N ILE A 122 7.69 0.77 -3.17
CA ILE A 122 6.49 0.29 -3.83
C ILE A 122 6.79 0.20 -5.32
N ARG A 123 6.58 -0.98 -5.90
CA ARG A 123 6.64 -1.21 -7.34
C ARG A 123 5.23 -1.33 -7.90
N VAL A 124 4.89 -0.46 -8.84
CA VAL A 124 3.65 -0.57 -9.63
C VAL A 124 3.96 -1.27 -10.94
N SER A 125 3.25 -2.34 -11.25
CA SER A 125 3.39 -3.12 -12.49
C SER A 125 2.04 -3.37 -13.15
N ASN A 126 2.02 -3.54 -14.47
CA ASN A 126 0.82 -3.93 -15.20
C ASN A 126 0.66 -5.47 -15.25
N GLN A 127 -0.44 -5.94 -15.84
CA GLN A 127 -0.75 -7.36 -16.03
C GLN A 127 0.27 -8.14 -16.88
N LYS A 128 1.16 -7.44 -17.59
CA LYS A 128 2.25 -8.04 -18.38
C LYS A 128 3.57 -8.11 -17.60
N GLY A 129 3.56 -7.76 -16.30
CA GLY A 129 4.75 -7.70 -15.45
C GLY A 129 5.67 -6.51 -15.74
N GLN A 130 5.23 -5.53 -16.54
CA GLN A 130 6.04 -4.36 -16.86
C GLN A 130 5.92 -3.32 -15.74
N THR A 131 7.05 -2.83 -15.24
CA THR A 131 7.07 -1.76 -14.25
C THR A 131 6.55 -0.46 -14.86
N VAL A 132 5.52 0.10 -14.22
CA VAL A 132 4.85 1.35 -14.59
C VAL A 132 5.40 2.52 -13.77
N ALA A 133 5.59 2.31 -12.46
CA ALA A 133 6.15 3.31 -11.58
C ALA A 133 6.92 2.68 -10.41
N LEU A 134 7.86 3.43 -9.86
CA LEU A 134 8.54 3.14 -8.60
C LEU A 134 8.22 4.27 -7.63
N PHE A 135 7.89 3.93 -6.39
CA PHE A 135 7.58 4.88 -5.34
C PHE A 135 8.39 4.55 -4.10
N ARG A 136 8.94 5.57 -3.45
CA ARG A 136 9.60 5.43 -2.15
C ARG A 136 8.89 6.30 -1.12
N GLY A 137 8.28 5.65 -0.13
CA GLY A 137 7.58 6.28 0.98
C GLY A 137 8.45 6.35 2.24
N LYS A 138 8.33 7.46 2.98
CA LYS A 138 8.89 7.64 4.31
C LYS A 138 7.75 7.81 5.30
N SER A 139 7.81 7.05 6.38
CA SER A 139 6.74 6.98 7.36
C SER A 139 7.18 7.48 8.73
N THR A 140 6.21 7.91 9.54
CA THR A 140 6.40 8.19 10.97
C THR A 140 5.23 7.62 11.77
N GLN A 141 5.55 6.86 12.81
CA GLN A 141 4.58 6.37 13.78
C GLN A 141 4.07 7.52 14.65
N ILE A 142 2.78 7.50 14.93
CA ILE A 142 2.07 8.40 15.82
C ILE A 142 1.38 7.59 16.92
N ALA A 143 0.76 8.28 17.88
CA ALA A 143 0.05 7.60 18.96
C ALA A 143 -1.12 6.75 18.44
N GLY A 144 -1.32 5.60 19.08
CA GLY A 144 -2.43 4.68 18.82
C GLY A 144 -2.09 3.48 17.96
N THR A 145 -3.07 2.60 17.84
CA THR A 145 -3.02 1.37 17.06
C THR A 145 -4.22 1.29 16.14
N VAL A 146 -4.10 0.51 15.06
CA VAL A 146 -5.18 0.35 14.08
C VAL A 146 -6.27 -0.56 14.62
N VAL A 147 -5.88 -1.70 15.19
CA VAL A 147 -6.76 -2.62 15.90
C VAL A 147 -6.44 -2.60 17.41
N PRO A 148 -7.43 -2.84 18.28
CA PRO A 148 -7.19 -2.98 19.71
C PRO A 148 -6.13 -4.03 19.98
N VAL A 149 -5.20 -3.72 20.89
CA VAL A 149 -4.28 -4.71 21.44
C VAL A 149 -5.03 -5.42 22.55
N ASP A 150 -5.15 -6.75 22.46
CA ASP A 150 -5.75 -7.52 23.55
C ASP A 150 -4.94 -7.26 24.82
N PRO A 151 -5.59 -6.93 25.97
CA PRO A 151 -4.87 -6.80 27.22
C PRO A 151 -4.19 -8.12 27.53
N ALA A 152 -2.88 -8.04 27.79
CA ALA A 152 -2.02 -9.18 28.14
C ALA A 152 -2.50 -9.89 29.42
#